data_AF-A0A2E1EH44-F1
#
_entry.id   AF-A0A2E1EH44-F1
#
_cell.length_a   1.000
_cell.length_b   1.000
_cell.length_c   1.000
_cell.angle_alpha   90.00
_cell.angle_beta   90.00
_cell.angle_gamma   90.00
#
_symmetry.space_group_name_H-M   'P 1'
#
loop_
_entity.id
_entity.type
_entity.pdbx_description
1 polymer ?
#
loop_
_entity_poly.entity_id
_entity_poly.type
_entity_poly.pdbx_seq_one_letter_code
_entity_poly.pdbx_strand_id
1 'polypeptide(L)'
;MIRRLAAFAALLLLTGCLVSDGDLISPGEADFPVEDGTRFTVYALDESGERADEPPEQATVTVKDGRYLMDMGEESKLFAGLMKEIGPELYAVMIREADQTNGNFYALMERDGTSWKRWGMVCPDFVSLVEEEGMALADFGMVVRNSDCVATDFEDLKKALLFAHERQAPDAEYVAE
;
A
#
# COMPACT_ATOMS: atom_id res chain seq x y z
N MET A 1 18.32 -1.44 -31.93
CA MET A 1 19.24 -0.88 -30.92
C MET A 1 18.46 -0.75 -29.61
N ILE A 2 18.67 -1.70 -28.72
CA ILE A 2 18.09 -1.79 -27.38
C ILE A 2 19.01 -0.98 -26.45
N ARG A 3 18.50 0.12 -25.89
CA ARG A 3 19.08 0.88 -24.75
C ARG A 3 18.23 2.13 -24.54
N ARG A 4 17.16 2.08 -23.74
CA ARG A 4 16.60 3.23 -22.98
C ARG A 4 15.59 2.86 -21.88
N LEU A 5 15.10 1.61 -21.81
CA LEU A 5 14.07 1.23 -20.81
C LEU A 5 14.60 0.86 -19.41
N ALA A 6 15.92 0.70 -19.21
CA ALA A 6 16.47 0.30 -17.90
C ALA A 6 16.66 1.46 -16.91
N ALA A 7 16.39 2.72 -17.30
CA ALA A 7 16.65 3.87 -16.45
C ALA A 7 15.48 4.26 -15.54
N PHE A 8 14.23 3.93 -15.90
CA PHE A 8 13.06 4.22 -15.05
C PHE A 8 12.87 3.18 -13.95
N ALA A 9 13.19 1.91 -14.21
CA ALA A 9 13.15 0.85 -13.20
C ALA A 9 14.15 1.07 -12.05
N ALA A 10 15.26 1.79 -12.28
CA ALA A 10 16.25 2.09 -11.26
C ALA A 10 15.85 3.26 -10.33
N LEU A 11 14.92 4.13 -10.74
CA LEU A 11 14.37 5.20 -9.89
C LEU A 11 13.26 4.68 -8.95
N LEU A 12 12.51 3.66 -9.39
CA LEU A 12 11.50 2.96 -8.57
C LEU A 12 12.12 2.13 -7.41
N LEU A 13 13.42 1.83 -7.47
CA LEU A 13 14.13 1.08 -6.41
C LEU A 13 14.69 1.99 -5.29
N LEU A 14 14.49 3.31 -5.39
CA LEU A 14 14.96 4.30 -4.40
C LEU A 14 13.82 5.09 -3.76
N THR A 15 12.57 4.82 -4.14
CA THR A 15 11.40 5.44 -3.51
C THR A 15 11.18 4.72 -2.18
N GLY A 16 11.68 5.30 -1.09
CA GLY A 16 11.38 4.75 0.21
C GLY A 16 9.87 4.78 0.46
N CYS A 17 9.37 3.77 1.15
CA CYS A 17 7.95 3.55 1.36
C CYS A 17 7.54 3.96 2.77
N LEU A 18 6.25 3.93 3.05
CA LEU A 18 5.77 3.86 4.41
C LEU A 18 5.95 2.45 4.98
N VAL A 19 6.72 2.32 6.06
CA VAL A 19 7.10 1.02 6.64
C VAL A 19 7.05 0.99 8.16
N SER A 20 7.16 -0.20 8.75
CA SER A 20 7.45 -0.41 10.17
C SER A 20 8.39 -1.60 10.38
N ASP A 21 9.08 -1.64 11.53
CA ASP A 21 9.97 -2.75 11.90
C ASP A 21 9.23 -4.03 12.31
N GLY A 22 7.96 -3.90 12.74
CA GLY A 22 7.12 -5.02 13.17
C GLY A 22 5.65 -4.80 12.84
N ASP A 23 4.80 -5.77 13.13
CA ASP A 23 3.36 -5.71 12.80
C ASP A 23 2.68 -4.59 13.61
N LEU A 24 2.17 -3.56 12.94
CA LEU A 24 1.30 -2.54 13.56
C LEU A 24 -0.17 -2.92 13.51
N ILE A 25 -0.52 -3.89 12.66
CA ILE A 25 -1.82 -4.57 12.66
C ILE A 25 -1.59 -5.98 13.21
N SER A 26 -2.17 -6.28 14.37
CA SER A 26 -2.07 -7.62 14.94
C SER A 26 -3.11 -8.57 14.29
N PRO A 27 -2.81 -9.87 14.13
CA PRO A 27 -3.77 -10.82 13.55
C PRO A 27 -5.10 -10.91 14.31
N GLY A 28 -5.12 -10.63 15.62
CA GLY A 28 -6.33 -10.69 16.44
C GLY A 28 -7.25 -9.47 16.29
N GLU A 29 -6.76 -8.39 15.66
CA GLU A 29 -7.50 -7.15 15.41
C GLU A 29 -7.66 -6.88 13.91
N ALA A 30 -7.26 -7.83 13.07
CA ALA A 30 -7.36 -7.70 11.63
C ALA A 30 -8.77 -8.01 11.15
N ASP A 31 -9.22 -7.22 10.18
CA ASP A 31 -10.46 -7.41 9.46
C ASP A 31 -10.21 -8.20 8.17
N PHE A 32 -11.22 -8.95 7.76
CA PHE A 32 -11.17 -9.75 6.53
C PHE A 32 -12.33 -9.39 5.57
N PRO A 33 -12.35 -8.17 5.00
CA PRO A 33 -13.46 -7.70 4.18
C PRO A 33 -13.45 -8.27 2.74
N VAL A 34 -12.32 -8.84 2.30
CA VAL A 34 -12.15 -9.57 1.04
C VAL A 34 -12.32 -11.07 1.28
N GLU A 35 -13.16 -11.73 0.48
CA GLU A 35 -13.45 -13.16 0.62
C GLU A 35 -12.28 -14.02 0.11
N ASP A 36 -12.12 -15.20 0.73
CA ASP A 36 -11.16 -16.21 0.29
C ASP A 36 -11.43 -16.67 -1.15
N GLY A 37 -10.38 -16.70 -1.97
CA GLY A 37 -10.47 -17.03 -3.39
C GLY A 37 -10.89 -15.88 -4.30
N THR A 38 -11.07 -14.66 -3.77
CA THR A 38 -11.38 -13.48 -4.58
C THR A 38 -10.28 -13.23 -5.60
N ARG A 39 -10.68 -13.02 -6.85
CA ARG A 39 -9.79 -12.64 -7.96
C ARG A 39 -10.01 -11.17 -8.27
N PHE A 40 -8.93 -10.46 -8.50
CA PHE A 40 -8.93 -9.06 -8.89
C PHE A 40 -8.24 -8.88 -10.23
N THR A 41 -8.87 -8.08 -11.09
CA THR A 41 -8.14 -7.37 -12.13
C THR A 41 -7.60 -6.07 -11.52
N VAL A 42 -6.29 -5.86 -11.62
CA VAL A 42 -5.59 -4.72 -11.01
C VAL A 42 -5.16 -3.74 -12.10
N TYR A 43 -5.59 -2.50 -11.98
CA TYR A 43 -5.24 -1.41 -12.89
C TYR A 43 -4.30 -0.44 -12.17
N ALA A 44 -3.18 -0.08 -12.80
CA ALA A 44 -2.40 1.07 -12.39
C ALA A 44 -3.20 2.36 -12.65
N LEU A 45 -3.10 3.32 -11.73
CA LEU A 45 -3.70 4.65 -11.89
C LEU A 45 -2.60 5.70 -12.07
N ASP A 46 -2.89 6.73 -12.86
CA ASP A 46 -2.00 7.88 -13.05
C ASP A 46 -2.13 8.92 -11.92
N GLU A 47 -1.38 10.02 -12.02
CA GLU A 47 -1.37 11.10 -11.02
C GLU A 47 -2.75 11.77 -10.82
N SER A 48 -3.69 11.60 -11.75
CA SER A 48 -5.06 12.09 -11.63
C SER A 48 -6.03 11.08 -11.01
N GLY A 49 -5.58 9.84 -10.79
CA GLY A 49 -6.40 8.73 -10.31
C GLY A 49 -7.20 8.05 -11.42
N GLU A 50 -6.90 8.31 -12.69
CA GLU A 50 -7.48 7.63 -13.84
C GLU A 50 -6.64 6.41 -14.24
N ARG A 51 -7.24 5.42 -14.91
CA ARG A 51 -6.49 4.23 -15.34
C ARG A 51 -5.40 4.62 -16.33
N ALA A 52 -4.17 4.22 -16.01
CA ALA A 52 -3.05 4.38 -16.92
C ALA A 52 -3.23 3.53 -18.19
N ASP A 53 -2.54 3.89 -19.26
CA ASP A 53 -2.46 3.10 -20.51
C ASP A 53 -1.48 1.93 -20.35
N GLU A 54 -1.73 1.10 -19.33
CA GLU A 54 -0.94 -0.07 -18.98
C GLU A 54 -1.85 -1.32 -18.95
N PRO A 55 -1.36 -2.49 -19.40
CA PRO A 55 -2.11 -3.74 -19.27
C PRO A 55 -2.42 -4.03 -17.80
N PRO A 56 -3.66 -4.45 -17.46
CA PRO A 56 -3.97 -4.79 -16.09
C PRO A 56 -3.30 -6.10 -15.68
N GLU A 57 -2.98 -6.18 -14.39
CA GLU A 57 -2.46 -7.38 -13.74
C GLU A 57 -3.60 -8.20 -13.13
N GLN A 58 -3.26 -9.39 -12.64
CA GLN A 58 -4.21 -10.31 -12.02
C GLN A 58 -3.72 -10.66 -10.62
N ALA A 59 -4.58 -10.51 -9.63
CA ALA A 59 -4.28 -10.90 -8.26
C ALA A 59 -5.31 -11.91 -7.75
N THR A 60 -4.86 -12.95 -7.05
CA THR A 60 -5.73 -13.88 -6.33
C THR A 60 -5.45 -13.78 -4.83
N VAL A 61 -6.51 -13.59 -4.05
CA VAL A 61 -6.44 -13.52 -2.59
C VAL A 61 -6.84 -14.86 -1.99
N THR A 62 -6.03 -15.37 -1.07
CA THR A 62 -6.33 -16.54 -0.23
C THR A 62 -6.28 -16.14 1.24
N VAL A 63 -7.23 -16.57 2.06
CA VAL A 63 -7.20 -16.40 3.51
C VAL A 63 -6.68 -17.67 4.16
N LYS A 64 -5.50 -17.59 4.78
CA LYS A 64 -4.85 -18.74 5.40
C LYS A 64 -4.12 -18.36 6.68
N ASP A 65 -4.25 -19.19 7.71
CA ASP A 65 -3.58 -19.02 9.00
C ASP A 65 -3.76 -17.62 9.62
N GLY A 66 -4.97 -17.05 9.43
CA GLY A 66 -5.32 -15.72 9.93
C GLY A 66 -4.63 -14.56 9.21
N ARG A 67 -4.25 -14.73 7.93
CA ARG A 67 -3.66 -13.70 7.07
C ARG A 67 -4.21 -13.79 5.65
N TYR A 68 -4.13 -12.68 4.94
CA TYR A 68 -4.24 -12.68 3.48
C TYR A 68 -2.93 -13.13 2.86
N LEU A 69 -3.04 -13.95 1.81
CA LEU A 69 -1.99 -14.28 0.86
C LEU A 69 -2.44 -13.78 -0.51
N MET A 70 -1.65 -12.92 -1.14
CA MET A 70 -1.94 -12.36 -2.45
C MET A 70 -0.89 -12.83 -3.46
N ASP A 71 -1.35 -13.52 -4.49
CA ASP A 71 -0.53 -13.96 -5.63
C ASP A 71 -0.85 -13.09 -6.84
N MET A 72 0.17 -12.40 -7.38
CA MET A 72 0.04 -11.49 -8.52
C MET A 72 0.41 -12.10 -9.88
N GLY A 73 0.63 -13.42 -9.95
CA GLY A 73 0.75 -14.17 -11.20
C GLY A 73 2.07 -13.98 -11.99
N GLU A 74 2.58 -12.75 -12.15
CA GLU A 74 3.90 -12.50 -12.73
C GLU A 74 4.99 -12.52 -11.65
N GLU A 75 6.05 -13.31 -11.90
CA GLU A 75 7.22 -13.52 -11.03
C GLU A 75 7.01 -14.28 -9.70
N SER A 76 5.82 -14.84 -9.43
CA SER A 76 5.55 -15.73 -8.28
C SER A 76 5.88 -15.13 -6.89
N LYS A 77 5.84 -13.80 -6.78
CA LYS A 77 5.93 -13.13 -5.48
C LYS A 77 4.60 -13.26 -4.76
N LEU A 78 4.61 -14.06 -3.70
CA LEU A 78 3.50 -14.20 -2.79
C LEU A 78 3.64 -13.15 -1.70
N PHE A 79 2.63 -12.30 -1.54
CA PHE A 79 2.59 -11.34 -0.44
C PHE A 79 1.69 -11.84 0.67
N ALA A 80 2.10 -11.60 1.91
CA ALA A 80 1.28 -11.84 3.09
C ALA A 80 0.85 -10.50 3.70
N GLY A 81 -0.41 -10.40 4.13
CA GLY A 81 -0.92 -9.15 4.67
C GLY A 81 -2.08 -9.29 5.64
N LEU A 82 -2.41 -8.15 6.26
CA LEU A 82 -3.54 -7.95 7.15
C LEU A 82 -4.21 -6.62 6.80
N MET A 83 -5.51 -6.52 7.04
CA MET A 83 -6.26 -5.28 6.90
C MET A 83 -6.84 -4.89 8.25
N LYS A 84 -7.03 -3.60 8.48
CA LYS A 84 -7.77 -3.08 9.63
C LYS A 84 -8.59 -1.87 9.21
N GLU A 85 -9.88 -1.90 9.48
CA GLU A 85 -10.78 -0.79 9.20
C GLU A 85 -10.39 0.42 10.07
N ILE A 86 -10.18 1.57 9.42
CA ILE A 86 -9.77 2.83 10.05
C ILE A 86 -10.80 3.95 9.86
N GLY A 87 -11.82 3.70 9.02
CA GLY A 87 -12.99 4.53 8.75
C GLY A 87 -13.97 3.73 7.89
N PRO A 88 -15.20 4.21 7.63
CA PRO A 88 -16.18 3.47 6.85
C PRO A 88 -15.63 3.09 5.47
N GLU A 89 -15.51 1.79 5.22
CA GLU A 89 -14.94 1.24 3.97
C GLU A 89 -13.49 1.68 3.66
N LEU A 90 -12.77 2.19 4.66
CA LEU A 90 -11.36 2.59 4.58
C LEU A 90 -10.51 1.67 5.45
N TYR A 91 -9.51 1.04 4.84
CA TYR A 91 -8.70 0.02 5.48
C TYR A 91 -7.22 0.38 5.41
N ALA A 92 -6.53 0.33 6.56
CA ALA A 92 -5.09 0.25 6.59
C ALA A 92 -4.69 -1.17 6.18
N VAL A 93 -3.79 -1.29 5.21
CA VAL A 93 -3.30 -2.57 4.70
C VAL A 93 -1.83 -2.69 5.05
N MET A 94 -1.50 -3.76 5.79
CA MET A 94 -0.13 -4.16 6.09
C MET A 94 0.25 -5.29 5.14
N ILE A 95 1.35 -5.15 4.41
CA ILE A 95 1.81 -6.15 3.44
C ILE A 95 3.32 -6.38 3.55
N ARG A 96 3.74 -7.62 3.29
CA ARG A 96 5.15 -8.00 3.14
C ARG A 96 5.27 -9.17 2.18
N GLU A 97 6.46 -9.40 1.64
CA GLU A 97 6.76 -10.68 0.95
C GLU A 97 6.57 -11.84 1.96
N ALA A 98 5.94 -12.93 1.53
CA ALA A 98 5.49 -13.99 2.44
C ALA A 98 6.64 -14.76 3.12
N ASP A 99 7.83 -14.74 2.53
CA ASP A 99 9.05 -15.34 3.08
C ASP A 99 9.85 -14.38 3.98
N GLN A 100 9.45 -13.11 4.06
CA GLN A 100 10.06 -12.10 4.91
C GLN A 100 9.33 -11.99 6.25
N THR A 101 10.09 -11.65 7.30
CA THR A 101 9.58 -11.49 8.67
C THR A 101 9.85 -10.10 9.26
N ASN A 102 10.67 -9.29 8.58
CA ASN A 102 11.03 -7.95 9.00
C ASN A 102 10.64 -6.96 7.93
N GLY A 103 10.17 -5.78 8.34
CA GLY A 103 9.68 -4.77 7.42
C GLY A 103 8.26 -5.10 6.96
N ASN A 104 7.32 -4.26 7.35
CA ASN A 104 5.99 -4.27 6.77
C ASN A 104 5.81 -2.97 5.98
N PHE A 105 5.26 -3.08 4.78
CA PHE A 105 4.80 -1.94 4.00
C PHE A 105 3.35 -1.66 4.34
N TYR A 106 2.96 -0.39 4.22
CA TYR A 106 1.59 0.02 4.48
C TYR A 106 1.03 0.84 3.33
N ALA A 107 -0.25 0.60 3.07
CA ALA A 107 -1.06 1.36 2.15
C ALA A 107 -2.45 1.60 2.76
N LEU A 108 -3.21 2.51 2.17
CA LEU A 108 -4.63 2.64 2.42
C LEU A 108 -5.41 2.03 1.26
N MET A 109 -6.50 1.35 1.57
CA MET A 109 -7.48 0.93 0.57
C MET A 109 -8.87 1.44 0.91
N GLU A 110 -9.57 1.98 -0.08
CA GLU A 110 -10.97 2.36 -0.01
C GLU A 110 -11.80 1.38 -0.83
N ARG A 111 -12.90 0.89 -0.27
CA ARG A 111 -13.85 0.03 -0.98
C ARG A 111 -15.04 0.84 -1.50
N ASP A 112 -15.36 0.66 -2.78
CA ASP A 112 -16.61 1.10 -3.39
C ASP A 112 -17.26 -0.09 -4.13
N GLY A 113 -18.18 -0.77 -3.44
CA GLY A 113 -18.84 -1.97 -3.95
C GLY A 113 -17.85 -3.12 -4.21
N THR A 114 -17.58 -3.38 -5.49
CA THR A 114 -16.62 -4.41 -5.96
C THR A 114 -15.27 -3.83 -6.38
N SER A 115 -15.13 -2.50 -6.41
CA SER A 115 -13.87 -1.83 -6.70
C SER A 115 -13.17 -1.42 -5.41
N TRP A 116 -11.85 -1.49 -5.42
CA TRP A 116 -11.00 -1.05 -4.32
C TRP A 116 -9.89 -0.14 -4.84
N LYS A 117 -9.83 1.08 -4.34
CA LYS A 117 -8.76 2.03 -4.67
C LYS A 117 -7.66 1.96 -3.64
N ARG A 118 -6.40 2.02 -4.09
CA ARG A 118 -5.21 1.98 -3.25
C ARG A 118 -4.51 3.33 -3.24
N TRP A 119 -3.99 3.71 -2.09
CA TRP A 119 -3.02 4.78 -1.92
C TRP A 119 -1.74 4.18 -1.35
N GLY A 120 -0.74 3.96 -2.21
CA GLY A 120 0.63 3.73 -1.77
C GLY A 120 1.29 5.03 -1.37
N MET A 121 2.03 5.01 -0.26
CA MET A 121 2.77 6.19 0.18
C MET A 121 4.25 6.03 -0.12
N VAL A 122 4.71 6.85 -1.06
CA VAL A 122 6.12 7.11 -1.33
C VAL A 122 6.60 8.17 -0.34
N CYS A 123 7.55 7.82 0.52
CA CYS A 123 7.99 8.65 1.64
C CYS A 123 8.50 10.04 1.22
N PRO A 124 9.36 10.20 0.19
CA PRO A 124 9.75 11.53 -0.29
C PRO A 124 8.57 12.42 -0.67
N ASP A 125 7.55 11.85 -1.33
CA ASP A 125 6.37 12.59 -1.77
C ASP A 125 5.48 12.94 -0.58
N PHE A 126 5.34 12.02 0.38
CA PHE A 126 4.63 12.26 1.63
C PHE A 126 5.29 13.34 2.48
N VAL A 127 6.62 13.33 2.62
CA VAL A 127 7.37 14.37 3.34
C VAL A 127 7.16 15.73 2.68
N SER A 128 7.25 15.79 1.35
CA SER A 128 7.01 17.03 0.60
C SER A 128 5.59 17.56 0.83
N LEU A 129 4.58 16.69 0.75
CA LEU A 129 3.19 17.03 1.01
C LEU A 129 2.97 17.57 2.44
N VAL A 130 3.57 16.92 3.43
CA VAL A 130 3.47 17.34 4.84
C VAL A 130 4.08 18.73 5.05
N GLU A 131 5.24 19.00 4.43
CA GLU A 131 5.90 20.30 4.51
C GLU A 131 5.12 21.42 3.80
N GLU A 132 4.50 21.12 2.64
CA GLU A 132 3.64 22.06 1.91
C GLU A 132 2.43 22.52 2.73
N GLU A 133 1.90 21.64 3.57
CA GLU A 133 0.81 21.92 4.49
C GLU A 133 1.27 22.56 5.82
N GLY A 134 2.56 22.91 5.93
CA GLY A 134 3.13 23.59 7.09
C GLY A 134 3.30 22.70 8.32
N MET A 135 3.35 21.38 8.13
CA MET A 135 3.56 20.38 9.18
C MET A 135 4.95 19.74 9.06
N ALA A 136 5.32 18.93 10.05
CA ALA A 136 6.52 18.11 10.04
C ALA A 136 6.16 16.62 10.09
N LEU A 137 7.03 15.77 9.53
CA LEU A 137 6.84 14.30 9.60
C LEU A 137 6.68 13.80 11.04
N ALA A 138 7.35 14.44 11.99
CA ALA A 138 7.25 14.13 13.42
C ALA A 138 5.84 14.38 14.00
N ASP A 139 5.01 15.22 13.37
CA ASP A 139 3.61 15.39 13.76
C ASP A 139 2.77 14.13 13.49
N PHE A 140 3.30 13.22 12.67
CA PHE A 140 2.74 11.91 12.38
C PHE A 140 3.53 10.79 13.07
N GLY A 141 4.31 11.09 14.12
CA GLY A 141 5.08 10.08 14.87
C GLY A 141 6.15 9.35 14.06
N MET A 142 6.48 9.84 12.86
CA MET A 142 7.33 9.14 11.90
C MET A 142 8.72 9.74 11.82
N VAL A 143 9.67 8.90 11.43
CA VAL A 143 11.04 9.30 11.12
C VAL A 143 11.45 8.79 9.75
N VAL A 144 12.31 9.54 9.07
CA VAL A 144 12.95 9.05 7.84
C VAL A 144 14.13 8.15 8.21
N ARG A 145 14.15 6.92 7.70
CA ARG A 145 15.27 5.99 7.84
C ARG A 145 15.51 5.27 6.51
N ASN A 146 16.71 5.42 5.96
CA ASN A 146 17.08 4.83 4.66
C ASN A 146 16.09 5.19 3.54
N SER A 147 15.62 6.44 3.50
CA SER A 147 14.59 6.96 2.60
C SER A 147 13.15 6.52 2.90
N ASP A 148 12.93 5.55 3.79
CA ASP A 148 11.59 5.12 4.21
C ASP A 148 11.03 6.01 5.31
N CYS A 149 9.71 6.15 5.34
CA CYS A 149 8.98 6.79 6.42
C CYS A 149 8.58 5.68 7.40
N VAL A 150 9.20 5.67 8.58
CA VAL A 150 9.04 4.60 9.55
C VAL A 150 7.99 4.99 10.58
N ALA A 151 6.88 4.26 10.59
CA ALA A 151 5.85 4.32 11.62
C ALA A 151 6.21 3.39 12.79
N THR A 152 5.99 3.85 14.02
CA THR A 152 6.25 3.06 15.24
C THR A 152 5.00 2.58 15.95
N ASP A 153 3.86 3.19 15.66
CA ASP A 153 2.56 2.84 16.24
C ASP A 153 1.43 3.01 15.23
N PHE A 154 0.30 2.35 15.51
CA PHE A 154 -0.82 2.26 14.59
C PHE A 154 -1.63 3.56 14.50
N GLU A 155 -1.69 4.37 15.55
CA GLU A 155 -2.51 5.60 15.55
C GLU A 155 -1.85 6.68 14.68
N ASP A 156 -0.53 6.81 14.80
CA ASP A 156 0.27 7.70 13.96
C ASP A 156 0.29 7.24 12.50
N LEU A 157 0.39 5.93 12.26
CA LEU A 157 0.19 5.31 10.94
C LEU A 157 -1.18 5.70 10.36
N LYS A 158 -2.26 5.49 11.12
CA LYS A 158 -3.62 5.82 10.70
C LYS A 158 -3.74 7.30 10.35
N LYS A 159 -3.18 8.19 11.17
CA LYS A 159 -3.18 9.63 10.91
C LYS A 159 -2.51 9.96 9.58
N ALA A 160 -1.37 9.36 9.27
CA ALA A 160 -0.66 9.59 8.01
C ALA A 160 -1.45 9.06 6.80
N LEU A 161 -2.03 7.86 6.91
CA LEU A 161 -2.84 7.26 5.84
C LEU A 161 -4.06 8.13 5.51
N LEU A 162 -4.78 8.61 6.52
CA LEU A 162 -5.93 9.49 6.33
C LEU A 162 -5.52 10.85 5.74
N PHE A 163 -4.40 11.40 6.19
CA PHE A 163 -3.88 12.65 5.66
C PHE A 163 -3.51 12.56 4.17
N ALA A 164 -2.86 11.47 3.75
CA ALA A 164 -2.55 11.22 2.35
C ALA A 164 -3.82 11.00 1.50
N HIS A 165 -4.77 10.21 2.00
CA HIS A 165 -6.06 9.98 1.33
C HIS A 165 -6.82 11.27 1.02
N GLU A 166 -6.79 12.25 1.91
CA GLU A 166 -7.45 13.55 1.70
C GLU A 166 -6.78 14.44 0.64
N ARG A 167 -5.53 14.14 0.25
CA ARG A 167 -4.66 15.07 -0.51
C ARG A 167 -4.02 14.48 -1.76
N GLN A 168 -4.02 13.16 -1.90
CA GLN A 168 -3.41 12.46 -3.02
C GLN A 168 -4.46 11.66 -3.79
N ALA A 169 -4.20 11.46 -5.08
CA ALA A 169 -4.94 10.52 -5.89
C ALA A 169 -4.52 9.07 -5.55
N PRO A 170 -5.42 8.08 -5.71
CA PRO A 170 -5.05 6.68 -5.63
C PRO A 170 -4.10 6.29 -6.77
N ASP A 171 -3.27 5.28 -6.54
CA ASP A 171 -2.24 4.81 -7.48
C ASP A 171 -2.56 3.43 -8.08
N ALA A 172 -3.59 2.73 -7.59
CA ALA A 172 -4.10 1.50 -8.19
C ALA A 172 -5.59 1.29 -7.92
N GLU A 173 -6.26 0.56 -8.81
CA GLU A 173 -7.64 0.08 -8.66
C GLU A 173 -7.69 -1.44 -8.80
N TYR A 174 -8.29 -2.11 -7.82
CA TYR A 174 -8.52 -3.56 -7.80
C TYR A 174 -10.01 -3.82 -8.00
N VAL A 175 -10.37 -4.48 -9.10
CA VAL A 175 -11.77 -4.78 -9.42
C VAL A 175 -12.02 -6.28 -9.24
N ALA A 176 -12.90 -6.64 -8.30
CA ALA A 176 -13.24 -8.04 -8.05
C ALA A 176 -14.03 -8.65 -9.23
N GLU A 177 -13.67 -9.88 -9.61
CA GLU A 177 -14.30 -10.67 -10.69
C GLU A 177 -15.54 -11.45 -10.24
#